data_AF-A0A176YQC4-F1
#
_entry.id   AF-A0A176YQC4-F1
#
_cell.length_a   1.000
_cell.length_b   1.000
_cell.length_c   1.000
_cell.angle_alpha   90.00
_cell.angle_beta   90.00
_cell.angle_gamma   90.00
#
_symmetry.space_group_name_H-M   'P 1'
#
loop_
_entity.id
_entity.type
_entity.pdbx_description
1 polymer ?
#
loop_
_entity_poly.entity_id
_entity_poly.type
_entity_poly.pdbx_seq_one_letter_code
_entity_poly.pdbx_strand_id
1 'polypeptide(L)'
;MTDAERNQTGQRIALLARVSALFDRFGSTVPMAIAFLNGWPTEVQFYPHRQVGESWRLYLSLIIYQLAALALGRATSFARASLDP
;
A
#
# COMPACT_ATOMS: atom_id res chain seq x y z
N MET A 1 -1.59 22.31 -22.91
CA MET A 1 -0.35 21.84 -22.25
C MET A 1 0.73 21.83 -23.31
N THR A 2 1.91 22.39 -23.01
CA THR A 2 3.06 22.35 -23.92
C THR A 2 3.72 20.96 -23.87
N ASP A 3 4.48 20.58 -24.89
CA ASP A 3 5.18 19.28 -24.92
C ASP A 3 6.20 19.14 -23.79
N ALA A 4 6.84 20.24 -23.39
CA ALA A 4 7.77 20.26 -22.27
C ALA A 4 7.07 19.96 -20.93
N GLU A 5 5.90 20.56 -20.69
CA GLU A 5 5.08 20.30 -19.50
C GLU A 5 4.57 18.86 -19.50
N ARG A 6 4.13 18.35 -20.66
CA ARG A 6 3.64 16.97 -20.82
C ARG A 6 4.74 15.97 -20.48
N ASN A 7 5.95 16.19 -21.00
CA ASN A 7 7.11 15.35 -20.71
C ASN A 7 7.48 15.37 -19.21
N GLN A 8 7.53 16.55 -18.58
CA GLN A 8 7.83 16.66 -17.15
C GLN A 8 6.78 15.94 -16.30
N THR A 9 5.50 16.06 -16.67
CA THR A 9 4.39 15.38 -15.98
C THR A 9 4.48 13.87 -16.16
N GLY A 10 4.81 13.39 -17.37
CA GLY A 10 5.08 11.98 -17.64
C GLY A 10 6.20 11.40 -16.77
N GLN A 11 7.31 12.12 -16.61
CA GLN A 11 8.41 11.69 -15.72
C GLN A 11 7.98 11.60 -14.26
N ARG A 12 7.20 12.57 -13.77
CA ARG A 12 6.67 12.56 -12.39
C ARG A 12 5.75 11.36 -12.15
N ILE A 13 4.87 11.06 -13.11
CA ILE A 13 3.98 9.89 -13.04
C ILE A 13 4.76 8.58 -13.13
N ALA A 14 5.83 8.53 -13.94
CA ALA A 14 6.71 7.37 -13.99
C ALA A 14 7.41 7.12 -12.65
N LEU A 15 7.87 8.18 -11.97
CA LEU A 15 8.45 8.08 -10.63
C LEU A 15 7.41 7.62 -9.61
N LEU A 16 6.19 8.18 -9.64
CA LEU A 16 5.09 7.78 -8.77
C LEU A 16 4.72 6.30 -8.96
N ALA A 17 4.69 5.82 -10.21
CA ALA A 17 4.43 4.42 -10.52
C ALA A 17 5.51 3.48 -9.95
N ARG A 18 6.79 3.89 -9.99
CA ARG A 18 7.89 3.12 -9.37
C ARG A 18 7.74 3.04 -7.85
N VAL A 19 7.41 4.16 -7.21
CA VAL A 19 7.16 4.20 -5.76
C VAL A 19 5.95 3.34 -5.40
N SER A 20 4.87 3.41 -6.20
CA SER A 20 3.69 2.55 -6.01
C SER A 20 4.04 1.07 -6.09
N ALA A 21 4.88 0.65 -7.04
CA ALA A 21 5.29 -0.75 -7.17
C ALA A 21 6.16 -1.22 -5.99
N LEU A 22 7.02 -0.34 -5.47
CA LEU A 22 7.79 -0.62 -4.24
C LEU A 22 6.87 -0.73 -3.02
N PHE A 23 5.87 0.15 -2.91
CA PHE A 23 4.89 0.11 -1.83
C PHE A 23 4.02 -1.14 -1.90
N ASP A 24 3.59 -1.57 -3.08
CA ASP A 24 2.84 -2.82 -3.25
C ASP A 24 3.66 -4.04 -2.81
N ARG A 25 4.96 -4.06 -3.15
CA ARG A 25 5.86 -5.16 -2.79
C ARG A 25 6.24 -5.22 -1.31
N PHE A 26 6.50 -4.08 -0.69
CA PHE A 26 7.08 -4.00 0.66
C PHE A 26 6.16 -3.36 1.71
N GLY A 27 5.04 -2.77 1.32
CA GLY A 27 4.14 -2.05 2.21
C GLY A 27 3.56 -2.94 3.29
N SER A 28 3.26 -4.21 2.99
CA SER A 28 2.78 -5.20 3.97
C SER A 28 3.82 -5.54 5.05
N THR A 29 5.10 -5.29 4.80
CA THR A 29 6.17 -5.48 5.79
C THR A 29 6.10 -4.43 6.90
N VAL A 30 5.56 -3.24 6.64
CA VAL A 30 5.46 -2.17 7.64
C VAL A 30 4.52 -2.54 8.79
N PRO A 31 3.26 -2.97 8.56
CA PRO A 31 2.40 -3.50 9.62
C PRO A 31 3.01 -4.67 10.39
N MET A 32 3.74 -5.58 9.71
CA MET A 32 4.40 -6.71 10.37
C MET A 32 5.53 -6.24 11.30
N ALA A 33 6.36 -5.31 10.86
CA ALA A 33 7.42 -4.74 11.70
C ALA A 33 6.83 -4.01 12.92
N ILE A 34 5.76 -3.24 12.72
CA ILE A 34 5.04 -2.56 13.81
C ILE A 34 4.48 -3.58 14.81
N ALA A 35 3.83 -4.64 14.32
CA ALA A 35 3.29 -5.69 15.17
C ALA A 35 4.39 -6.41 15.97
N PHE A 36 5.52 -6.72 15.33
CA PHE A 36 6.68 -7.31 16.00
C PHE A 36 7.24 -6.40 17.10
N LEU A 37 7.47 -5.12 16.78
CA LEU A 37 8.01 -4.14 17.75
C LEU A 37 7.07 -3.88 18.92
N ASN A 38 5.76 -3.98 18.71
CA ASN A 38 4.76 -3.82 19.77
C ASN A 38 4.38 -5.13 20.47
N GLY A 39 5.02 -6.26 20.13
CA GLY A 39 4.71 -7.56 20.72
C GLY A 39 3.27 -8.03 20.48
N TRP A 40 2.66 -7.60 19.36
CA TRP A 40 1.28 -7.99 19.05
C TRP A 40 1.19 -9.49 18.77
N PRO A 41 0.16 -10.17 19.27
CA PRO A 41 -0.05 -11.57 18.96
C PRO A 41 -0.31 -11.74 17.46
N THR A 42 0.45 -12.62 16.82
CA THR A 42 0.36 -12.91 15.38
C THR A 42 -0.47 -14.17 15.09
N GLU A 43 -0.83 -14.92 16.13
CA GLU A 43 -1.62 -16.14 16.02
C GLU A 43 -3.12 -15.86 16.19
N VAL A 44 -3.93 -16.37 15.26
CA VAL A 44 -5.39 -16.41 15.40
C VAL A 44 -5.73 -17.72 16.10
N GLN A 45 -5.91 -17.69 17.43
CA GLN A 45 -6.46 -18.85 18.13
C GLN A 45 -7.95 -18.97 17.80
N PHE A 46 -8.33 -20.06 17.12
CA PHE A 46 -9.71 -20.40 16.72
C PHE A 46 -10.67 -20.69 17.90
N TYR A 47 -10.23 -20.52 19.15
CA TYR A 47 -11.04 -20.78 20.35
C TYR A 47 -11.77 -19.51 20.82
N PRO A 48 -13.11 -19.48 20.88
CA PRO A 48 -13.91 -18.27 21.13
C PRO A 48 -13.63 -17.57 22.46
N HIS A 49 -13.13 -18.31 23.45
CA HIS A 49 -12.89 -17.83 24.82
C HIS A 49 -11.46 -17.28 25.01
N ARG A 50 -10.64 -17.33 23.94
CA ARG A 50 -9.25 -16.85 23.88
C ARG A 50 -9.00 -15.93 22.68
N GLN A 51 -10.01 -15.17 22.23
CA GLN A 51 -9.76 -13.95 21.46
C GLN A 51 -9.15 -12.84 22.35
N VAL A 52 -8.13 -13.19 23.14
CA VAL A 52 -7.36 -12.27 23.96
C VAL A 52 -6.12 -11.92 23.14
N GLY A 53 -6.28 -11.04 22.17
CA GLY A 53 -5.13 -10.58 21.42
C GLY A 53 -5.46 -9.45 20.45
N GLU A 54 -4.64 -8.40 20.49
CA GLU A 54 -4.66 -7.29 19.53
C GLU A 54 -4.26 -7.71 18.09
N SER A 55 -4.32 -9.00 17.75
CA SER A 55 -3.97 -9.54 16.43
C SER A 55 -4.81 -8.95 15.31
N TRP A 56 -6.07 -8.59 15.61
CA TRP A 56 -6.94 -7.85 14.69
C TRP A 56 -6.32 -6.53 14.21
N ARG A 57 -5.46 -5.88 15.00
CA ARG A 57 -4.77 -4.64 14.60
C ARG A 57 -3.77 -4.89 13.49
N LEU A 58 -3.06 -6.02 13.53
CA LEU A 58 -2.16 -6.45 12.47
C LEU A 58 -2.96 -6.73 11.19
N TYR A 59 -4.03 -7.53 11.27
CA TYR A 59 -4.86 -7.85 10.11
C TYR A 59 -5.49 -6.61 9.48
N LEU A 60 -6.07 -5.72 10.29
CA LEU A 60 -6.64 -4.46 9.82
C LEU A 60 -5.58 -3.57 9.16
N SER A 61 -4.40 -3.48 9.77
CA SER A 61 -3.29 -2.70 9.21
C SER A 61 -2.81 -3.27 7.88
N LEU A 62 -2.68 -4.59 7.75
CA LEU A 62 -2.35 -5.25 6.49
C LEU A 62 -3.40 -4.97 5.40
N ILE A 63 -4.70 -5.06 5.74
CA ILE A 63 -5.79 -4.75 4.81
C ILE A 63 -5.71 -3.30 4.34
N ILE A 64 -5.50 -2.34 5.26
CA ILE A 64 -5.38 -0.91 4.91
C ILE A 64 -4.21 -0.67 3.96
N TYR A 65 -3.05 -1.27 4.23
CA TYR A 65 -1.89 -1.14 3.35
C TYR A 65 -2.12 -1.78 1.97
N GLN A 66 -2.81 -2.91 1.91
CA GLN A 66 -3.18 -3.55 0.65
C GLN A 66 -4.15 -2.66 -0.16
N LEU A 67 -5.16 -2.08 0.48
CA LEU A 67 -6.09 -1.14 -0.15
C LEU A 67 -5.38 0.13 -0.64
N ALA A 68 -4.43 0.66 0.14
CA ALA A 68 -3.61 1.79 -0.26
C ALA A 68 -2.76 1.47 -1.51
N ALA A 69 -2.17 0.28 -1.57
CA ALA A 69 -1.37 -0.16 -2.72
C ALA A 69 -2.24 -0.26 -3.99
N LEU A 70 -3.43 -0.85 -3.87
CA LEU A 70 -4.41 -0.91 -4.96
C LEU A 70 -4.83 0.50 -5.42
N ALA A 71 -5.12 1.40 -4.49
CA ALA A 71 -5.50 2.78 -4.79
C ALA A 71 -4.38 3.54 -5.53
N LEU A 72 -3.13 3.41 -5.08
CA LEU A 72 -1.95 4.00 -5.73
C LEU A 72 -1.73 3.44 -7.14
N GLY A 73 -1.89 2.12 -7.32
CA GLY A 73 -1.82 1.48 -8.64
C GLY A 73 -2.89 2.01 -9.60
N ARG A 74 -4.14 2.16 -9.13
CA ARG A 74 -5.21 2.76 -9.93
C ARG A 74 -4.95 4.22 -10.24
N ALA A 75 -4.52 5.02 -9.26
CA ALA A 75 -4.22 6.44 -9.46
C ALA A 75 -3.13 6.67 -10.51
N THR A 76 -2.06 5.87 -10.49
CA THR A 76 -0.98 5.95 -11.49
C THR A 76 -1.44 5.50 -12.87
N SER A 77 -2.29 4.48 -12.96
CA SER A 77 -2.91 4.06 -14.22
C SER A 77 -3.80 5.15 -14.82
N PHE A 78 -4.65 5.79 -14.01
CA PHE A 78 -5.49 6.90 -14.46
C PHE A 78 -4.64 8.09 -14.91
N ALA A 79 -3.64 8.48 -14.11
CA ALA A 79 -2.76 9.59 -14.44
C ALA A 79 -1.99 9.37 -15.75
N ARG A 80 -1.58 8.13 -16.06
CA ARG A 80 -0.97 7.78 -17.36
C ARG A 80 -1.96 7.89 -18.50
N ALA A 81 -3.16 7.30 -18.34
CA ALA A 81 -4.19 7.34 -19.37
C ALA A 81 -4.64 8.77 -19.70
N SER A 82 -4.63 9.69 -18.72
CA SER A 82 -4.92 11.11 -18.95
C SER A 82 -3.84 11.88 -19.72
N LEU A 83 -2.65 11.29 -19.91
CA LEU A 83 -1.57 11.89 -20.70
C LEU A 83 -1.52 11.38 -22.14
N ASP A 84 -2.11 10.23 -22.43
CA ASP A 84 -2.23 9.71 -23.80
C ASP A 84 -3.02 10.71 -24.68
N PRO A 85 -2.61 10.95 -25.93
CA PRO A 85 -3.25 11.91 -26.82
C PRO A 85 -4.65 11.50 -27.28
#